data_AF-A0A2A3VH95-F1
#
_entry.id   AF-A0A2A3VH95-F1
#
_cell.length_a   1.000
_cell.length_b   1.000
_cell.length_c   1.000
_cell.angle_alpha   90.00
_cell.angle_beta   90.00
_cell.angle_gamma   90.00
#
_symmetry.space_group_name_H-M   'P 1'
#
loop_
_entity.id
_entity.type
_entity.pdbx_description
1 polymer ?
#
loop_
_entity_poly.entity_id
_entity_poly.type
_entity_poly.pdbx_seq_one_letter_code
_entity_poly.pdbx_strand_id
1 'polypeptide(L)'
;MRSPKGRFEDLNILQTGESGRAMRMFLMACEYGSTTVPLARCAELFGYSPDEAAKRAARAALPLPAFRCGSQKSPWLVNVEDLADYIESQRRQALQEWRRVNGATHRLS
;
A
#
# COMPACT_ATOMS: atom_id res chain seq x y z
N MET A 1 23.86 -21.25 26.01
CA MET A 1 22.40 -21.26 25.71
C MET A 1 22.15 -20.24 24.60
N ARG A 2 21.97 -20.66 23.35
CA ARG A 2 21.61 -19.73 22.25
C ARG A 2 20.11 -19.48 22.34
N SER A 3 19.69 -18.23 22.54
CA SER A 3 18.28 -17.85 22.47
C SER A 3 17.69 -18.32 21.13
N PRO A 4 16.47 -18.85 21.10
CA PRO A 4 15.85 -19.32 19.86
C PRO A 4 15.48 -18.11 18.99
N LYS A 5 16.43 -17.66 18.16
CA LYS A 5 16.25 -16.53 17.24
C LYS A 5 15.42 -16.88 15.98
N GLY A 6 15.21 -18.15 15.66
CA GLY A 6 14.68 -18.53 14.34
C GLY A 6 13.22 -18.15 14.07
N ARG A 7 12.30 -18.43 14.99
CA ARG A 7 10.87 -18.54 14.61
C ARG A 7 10.18 -17.23 14.20
N PHE A 8 10.65 -16.08 14.68
CA PHE A 8 10.02 -14.78 14.36
C PHE A 8 10.74 -14.03 13.23
N GLU A 9 12.04 -14.29 13.02
CA GLU A 9 12.79 -13.75 11.88
C GLU A 9 12.30 -14.36 10.55
N ASP A 10 11.89 -15.64 10.57
CA ASP A 10 11.33 -16.35 9.41
C ASP A 10 10.01 -15.73 8.88
N LEU A 11 9.16 -15.19 9.75
CA LEU A 11 7.93 -14.48 9.34
C LEU A 11 8.24 -13.15 8.64
N ASN A 12 9.33 -12.49 9.05
CA ASN A 12 9.78 -11.27 8.42
C ASN A 12 10.32 -11.56 7.00
N ILE A 13 10.91 -12.74 6.78
CA ILE A 13 11.36 -13.20 5.45
C ILE A 13 10.16 -13.49 4.54
N LEU A 14 9.05 -14.05 5.07
CA LEU A 14 7.80 -14.21 4.32
C LEU A 14 7.11 -12.88 4.00
N GLN A 15 7.33 -11.84 4.82
CA GLN A 15 6.80 -10.49 4.59
C GLN A 15 7.70 -9.60 3.72
N THR A 16 8.98 -9.96 3.57
CA THR A 16 10.02 -9.19 2.89
C THR A 16 10.52 -9.97 1.68
N GLY A 17 9.76 -9.92 0.59
CA GLY A 17 10.02 -10.60 -0.68
C GLY A 17 8.77 -10.63 -1.56
N GLU A 18 8.86 -11.20 -2.76
CA GLU A 18 7.74 -11.34 -3.71
C GLU A 18 6.51 -12.00 -3.06
N SER A 19 6.71 -12.95 -2.14
CA SER A 19 5.65 -13.63 -1.38
C SER A 19 4.84 -12.68 -0.49
N GLY A 20 5.50 -11.67 0.09
CA GLY A 20 4.83 -10.64 0.88
C GLY A 20 4.04 -9.67 0.01
N ARG A 21 4.51 -9.40 -1.22
CA ARG A 21 3.80 -8.56 -2.20
C ARG A 21 2.51 -9.24 -2.66
N ALA A 22 2.61 -10.52 -3.03
CA ALA A 22 1.47 -11.35 -3.42
C ALA A 22 0.39 -11.45 -2.33
N MET A 23 0.78 -11.62 -1.07
CA MET A 23 -0.18 -11.66 0.05
C MET A 23 -0.93 -10.33 0.22
N ARG A 24 -0.24 -9.19 0.09
CA ARG A 24 -0.87 -7.86 0.20
C ARG A 24 -1.84 -7.61 -0.95
N MET A 25 -1.44 -7.93 -2.18
CA MET A 25 -2.31 -7.87 -3.35
C MET A 25 -3.56 -8.72 -3.15
N PHE A 26 -3.40 -9.95 -2.67
CA PHE A 26 -4.51 -10.86 -2.41
C PHE A 26 -5.49 -10.27 -1.39
N LEU A 27 -4.98 -9.75 -0.26
CA LEU A 27 -5.83 -9.12 0.76
C LEU A 27 -6.58 -7.91 0.23
N MET A 28 -5.92 -7.04 -0.54
CA MET A 28 -6.56 -5.89 -1.20
C MET A 28 -7.60 -6.34 -2.23
N ALA A 29 -7.30 -7.34 -3.04
CA ALA A 29 -8.23 -7.88 -4.03
C ALA A 29 -9.46 -8.49 -3.36
N CYS A 30 -9.31 -9.14 -2.21
CA CYS A 30 -10.41 -9.63 -1.39
C CYS A 30 -11.27 -8.48 -0.83
N GLU A 31 -10.65 -7.42 -0.32
CA GLU A 31 -11.36 -6.24 0.20
C GLU A 31 -12.22 -5.57 -0.87
N TYR A 32 -11.64 -5.34 -2.06
CA TYR A 32 -12.34 -4.65 -3.15
C TYR A 32 -13.16 -5.58 -4.05
N GLY A 33 -13.01 -6.89 -3.89
CA GLY A 33 -13.63 -7.94 -4.72
C GLY A 33 -13.15 -7.95 -6.16
N SER A 34 -11.99 -7.34 -6.47
CA SER A 34 -11.47 -7.22 -7.83
C SER A 34 -9.96 -6.91 -7.84
N THR A 35 -9.28 -7.29 -8.92
CA THR A 35 -7.89 -6.88 -9.21
C THR A 35 -7.79 -5.44 -9.70
N THR A 36 -8.93 -4.85 -10.07
CA THR A 36 -9.01 -3.47 -10.53
C THR A 36 -9.98 -2.70 -9.65
N VAL A 37 -9.49 -1.66 -8.98
CA VAL A 37 -10.24 -0.92 -7.97
C VAL A 37 -10.73 0.40 -8.55
N PRO A 38 -12.03 0.75 -8.44
CA PRO A 38 -12.50 2.08 -8.77
C PRO A 38 -11.83 3.13 -7.88
N LEU A 39 -11.19 4.14 -8.50
CA LEU A 39 -10.46 5.20 -7.80
C LEU A 39 -11.31 5.91 -6.74
N ALA A 40 -12.60 6.08 -7.01
CA ALA A 40 -13.54 6.69 -6.08
C ALA A 40 -13.65 5.94 -4.74
N ARG A 41 -13.40 4.62 -4.72
CA ARG A 41 -13.46 3.80 -3.49
C ARG A 41 -12.19 3.86 -2.65
N CYS A 42 -11.06 4.24 -3.25
CA CYS A 42 -9.77 4.32 -2.56
C CYS A 42 -9.19 5.74 -2.48
N ALA A 43 -9.93 6.76 -2.92
CA ALA A 43 -9.48 8.14 -3.00
C ALA A 43 -8.98 8.70 -1.64
N GLU A 44 -9.62 8.29 -0.55
CA GLU A 44 -9.28 8.70 0.82
C GLU A 44 -7.87 8.25 1.24
N LEU A 45 -7.36 7.15 0.69
CA LEU A 45 -6.00 6.67 0.95
C LEU A 45 -4.92 7.62 0.42
N PHE A 46 -5.29 8.49 -0.52
CA PHE A 46 -4.43 9.54 -1.07
C PHE A 46 -4.71 10.92 -0.45
N GLY A 47 -5.67 11.02 0.47
CA GLY A 47 -6.09 12.30 1.06
C GLY A 47 -6.93 13.16 0.12
N TYR A 48 -7.61 12.57 -0.88
CA TYR A 48 -8.43 13.29 -1.84
C TYR A 48 -9.91 12.89 -1.73
N SER A 49 -10.81 13.81 -2.07
CA SER A 49 -12.19 13.45 -2.38
C SER A 49 -12.25 12.68 -3.71
N PRO A 50 -13.30 11.88 -3.96
CA PRO A 50 -13.45 11.15 -5.22
C PRO A 50 -13.37 12.04 -6.47
N ASP A 51 -13.94 13.24 -6.41
CA ASP A 51 -13.92 14.21 -7.51
C ASP A 51 -12.52 14.80 -7.74
N GLU A 52 -11.81 15.16 -6.67
CA GLU A 52 -10.44 15.66 -6.75
C GLU A 52 -9.47 14.58 -7.26
N ALA A 53 -9.64 13.33 -6.80
CA ALA A 53 -8.87 12.19 -7.30
C ALA A 53 -9.07 11.99 -8.81
N ALA A 54 -10.32 12.10 -9.30
CA ALA A 54 -10.61 11.99 -10.73
C ALA A 54 -9.98 13.12 -11.57
N LYS A 55 -9.98 14.35 -11.06
CA LYS A 55 -9.30 15.50 -11.69
C LYS A 55 -7.78 15.30 -11.75
N ARG A 56 -7.19 14.74 -10.69
CA ARG A 56 -5.75 14.41 -10.64
C ARG A 56 -5.39 13.27 -11.57
N ALA A 57 -6.21 12.22 -11.63
CA ALA A 57 -6.03 11.11 -12.56
C ALA A 57 -5.99 11.59 -14.01
N ALA A 58 -6.90 12.49 -14.38
CA ALA A 58 -6.94 13.09 -15.73
C ALA A 58 -5.68 13.89 -16.11
N ARG A 59 -4.89 14.33 -15.12
CA ARG A 59 -3.64 15.08 -15.30
C ARG A 59 -2.41 14.24 -14.96
N ALA A 60 -2.56 12.92 -14.77
CA ALA A 60 -1.51 12.02 -14.30
C ALA A 60 -0.80 12.51 -13.03
N ALA A 61 -1.55 13.12 -12.11
CA ALA A 61 -1.05 13.76 -10.89
C ALA A 61 -1.37 12.97 -9.60
N LEU A 62 -1.65 11.67 -9.74
CA LEU A 62 -1.81 10.74 -8.61
C LEU A 62 -0.45 10.11 -8.25
N PRO A 63 -0.28 9.64 -7.00
CA PRO A 63 0.94 8.95 -6.59
C PRO A 63 1.11 7.57 -7.24
N LEU A 64 0.09 7.07 -7.95
CA LEU A 64 0.11 5.80 -8.67
C LEU A 64 -0.66 5.89 -10.00
N PRO A 65 -0.45 4.94 -10.94
CA PRO A 65 -1.12 4.92 -12.23
C PRO A 65 -2.64 4.74 -12.09
N ALA A 66 -3.40 5.56 -12.79
CA ALA A 66 -4.85 5.41 -12.94
C ALA A 66 -5.21 5.36 -14.43
N PHE A 67 -6.19 4.53 -14.78
CA PHE A 67 -6.59 4.29 -16.16
C PHE A 67 -8.12 4.14 -16.31
N ARG A 68 -8.58 4.08 -17.56
CA ARG A 68 -9.96 3.81 -17.93
C ARG A 68 -9.95 2.77 -19.06
N CYS A 69 -10.79 1.74 -18.96
CA CYS A 69 -10.90 0.71 -20.01
C CYS A 69 -11.83 1.09 -21.17
N GLY A 70 -12.40 2.30 -21.16
CA GLY A 70 -13.44 2.72 -22.10
C GLY A 70 -13.38 4.21 -22.42
N SER A 71 -14.55 4.84 -22.50
CA SER A 71 -14.65 6.26 -22.86
C SER A 71 -14.38 7.19 -21.68
N GLN A 72 -14.51 8.50 -21.92
CA GLN A 72 -14.42 9.51 -20.88
C GLN A 72 -15.54 9.42 -19.81
N LYS A 73 -16.60 8.64 -20.05
CA LYS A 73 -17.65 8.36 -19.06
C LYS A 73 -17.31 7.18 -18.14
N SER A 74 -16.30 6.38 -18.48
CA SER A 74 -15.89 5.24 -17.67
C SER A 74 -15.27 5.71 -16.35
N PRO A 75 -15.48 4.97 -15.24
CA PRO A 75 -14.85 5.29 -13.97
C PRO A 75 -13.33 5.20 -14.09
N TRP A 76 -12.63 6.01 -13.31
CA TRP A 76 -11.19 5.83 -13.11
C TRP A 76 -10.93 4.56 -12.31
N LEU A 77 -9.94 3.81 -12.74
CA LEU A 77 -9.53 2.53 -12.19
C LEU A 77 -8.06 2.59 -11.81
N VAL A 78 -7.70 1.85 -10.77
CA VAL A 78 -6.31 1.64 -10.34
C VAL A 78 -6.06 0.13 -10.22
N ASN A 79 -4.84 -0.30 -10.51
CA ASN A 79 -4.45 -1.69 -10.32
C ASN A 79 -4.27 -1.97 -8.82
N VAL A 80 -4.75 -3.12 -8.36
CA VAL A 80 -4.58 -3.56 -6.97
C VAL A 80 -3.10 -3.74 -6.58
N GLU A 81 -2.25 -4.11 -7.54
CA GLU A 81 -0.79 -4.22 -7.34
C GLU A 81 -0.18 -2.86 -7.00
N ASP A 82 -0.41 -1.87 -7.85
CA ASP A 82 0.08 -0.50 -7.64
C ASP A 82 -0.44 0.08 -6.31
N LEU A 83 -1.70 -0.21 -5.97
CA LEU A 83 -2.30 0.23 -4.71
C LEU A 83 -1.63 -0.42 -3.49
N ALA A 84 -1.37 -1.73 -3.55
CA ALA A 84 -0.69 -2.46 -2.49
C ALA A 84 0.74 -1.95 -2.28
N ASP A 85 1.46 -1.69 -3.37
CA ASP A 85 2.82 -1.15 -3.33
C ASP A 85 2.88 0.26 -2.76
N TYR A 86 1.92 1.11 -3.12
CA TYR A 86 1.77 2.43 -2.52
C TYR A 86 1.58 2.34 -1.00
N ILE A 87 0.62 1.55 -0.53
CA ILE A 87 0.34 1.41 0.92
C ILE A 87 1.56 0.87 1.67
N GLU A 88 2.25 -0.12 1.10
CA GLU A 88 3.47 -0.67 1.70
C GLU A 88 4.60 0.37 1.76
N SER A 89 4.72 1.23 0.75
CA SER A 89 5.68 2.34 0.77
C SER A 89 5.40 3.32 1.91
N GLN A 90 4.13 3.71 2.09
CA GLN A 90 3.69 4.59 3.17
C GLN A 90 3.95 3.96 4.55
N ARG A 91 3.63 2.67 4.71
CA ARG A 91 3.89 1.91 5.93
C ARG A 91 5.39 1.85 6.26
N ARG A 92 6.24 1.61 5.27
CA ARG A 92 7.69 1.56 5.45
C ARG A 92 8.26 2.90 5.90
N GLN A 93 7.79 4.00 5.30
CA GLN A 93 8.19 5.36 5.71
C GLN A 93 7.78 5.65 7.15
N ALA A 94 6.51 5.38 7.50
CA ALA A 94 6.02 5.56 8.87
C ALA A 94 6.79 4.72 9.90
N LEU A 95 7.13 3.47 9.54
CA LEU A 95 7.93 2.60 10.40
C LEU A 95 9.36 3.13 10.60
N GLN A 96 9.99 3.67 9.56
CA GLN A 96 11.31 4.28 9.67
C GLN A 96 11.26 5.50 10.59
N GLU A 97 10.28 6.37 10.42
CA GLU A 97 10.13 7.56 11.27
C GLU A 97 9.87 7.18 12.73
N TRP A 98 8.97 6.23 12.97
CA TRP A 98 8.71 5.70 14.30
C TRP A 98 9.98 5.13 14.95
N ARG A 99 10.80 4.41 14.18
CA ARG A 99 12.09 3.88 14.66
C ARG A 99 13.11 4.97 14.96
N ARG A 100 13.13 6.10 14.23
CA ARG A 100 14.03 7.22 14.54
C ARG A 100 13.72 7.82 15.90
N VAL A 101 12.44 7.96 16.23
CA VAL A 101 11.99 8.52 17.51
C VAL A 101 12.17 7.51 18.66
N ASN A 102 11.91 6.22 18.44
CA ASN A 102 11.83 5.22 19.51
C ASN A 102 13.06 4.28 19.62
N GLY A 103 13.88 4.19 18.57
CA GLY A 103 14.96 3.20 18.47
C GLY A 103 16.20 3.51 19.33
N ALA A 104 16.41 4.75 19.75
CA ALA A 104 17.48 5.13 20.67
C ALA A 104 17.07 5.03 22.15
N THR A 105 15.76 5.12 22.43
CA THR A 105 15.22 5.35 23.78
C THR A 105 15.00 4.06 24.57
N HIS A 106 15.04 2.88 23.95
CA HIS A 106 14.92 1.58 24.66
C HIS A 106 16.27 1.03 25.17
N ARG A 107 17.15 1.91 25.65
CA ARG A 107 18.24 1.56 26.56
C ARG A 107 18.15 2.50 27.75
N LEU A 108 18.06 1.93 28.95
CA LEU A 108 17.99 2.57 30.27
C LEU A 108 16.56 2.86 30.77
N SER A 109 15.93 1.81 31.29
CA SER A 109 15.17 1.85 32.56
C SER A 109 15.20 0.44 33.15
#